data_AF-A0A920NQR6-F1
#
_entry.id   AF-A0A920NQR6-F1
#
_cell.length_a   1.000
_cell.length_b   1.000
_cell.length_c   1.000
_cell.angle_alpha   90.00
_cell.angle_beta   90.00
_cell.angle_gamma   90.00
#
_symmetry.space_group_name_H-M   'P 1'
#
loop_
_entity.id
_entity.type
_entity.pdbx_description
1 polymer ?
#
loop_
_entity_poly.entity_id
_entity_poly.type
_entity_poly.pdbx_seq_one_letter_code
_entity_poly.pdbx_strand_id
1 'polypeptide(L)'
;MMKALTSNENIVISPLKNFGPHILKEGTAKGPLWGGNLSLVMNRLGTDGKNLKQMDVFFFWENLDEYLYSFERMLVHLQTAGVFNKINGLIIGELMI
;
A
#
# COMPACT_ATOMS: atom_id res chain seq x y z
N MET A 1 -18.43 0.35 1.80
CA MET A 1 -17.57 1.56 1.87
C MET A 1 -17.95 2.49 3.03
N MET A 2 -19.19 2.98 3.12
CA MET A 2 -19.61 3.92 4.18
C MET A 2 -19.37 3.40 5.61
N LYS A 3 -19.72 2.15 5.92
CA LYS A 3 -19.39 1.52 7.22
C LYS A 3 -17.89 1.52 7.56
N ALA A 4 -17.02 1.38 6.56
CA ALA A 4 -15.56 1.39 6.77
C ALA A 4 -15.00 2.77 7.05
N LEU A 5 -15.68 3.83 6.59
CA LEU A 5 -15.24 5.20 6.76
C LEU A 5 -15.87 5.86 8.00
N THR A 6 -17.03 5.39 8.47
CA THR A 6 -17.80 6.09 9.50
C THR A 6 -18.12 5.28 10.76
N SER A 7 -17.89 3.96 10.77
CA SER A 7 -18.18 3.14 11.95
C SER A 7 -16.96 2.98 12.83
N ASN A 8 -17.18 2.94 14.16
CA ASN A 8 -16.17 2.59 15.15
C ASN A 8 -16.11 1.07 15.41
N GLU A 9 -16.79 0.26 14.59
CA GLU A 9 -16.79 -1.19 14.72
C GLU A 9 -15.58 -1.78 13.98
N ASN A 10 -14.98 -2.83 14.56
CA ASN A 10 -13.92 -3.56 13.88
C ASN A 10 -14.48 -4.27 12.63
N ILE A 11 -13.89 -3.99 11.47
CA ILE A 11 -14.27 -4.63 10.20
C ILE A 11 -13.29 -5.76 9.92
N VAL A 12 -13.82 -6.97 9.79
CA VAL A 12 -13.05 -8.12 9.32
C VAL A 12 -13.18 -8.19 7.80
N ILE A 13 -12.07 -7.94 7.10
CA ILE A 13 -11.98 -8.14 5.66
C ILE A 13 -11.57 -9.58 5.43
N SER A 14 -12.45 -10.37 4.82
CA SER A 14 -12.15 -11.74 4.38
C SER A 14 -12.02 -11.77 2.87
N PRO A 15 -11.08 -12.54 2.30
CA PRO A 15 -10.98 -12.70 0.86
C PRO A 15 -12.27 -13.30 0.30
N LEU A 16 -12.66 -12.85 -0.91
CA LEU A 16 -13.78 -13.46 -1.63
C LEU A 16 -13.41 -14.91 -1.96
N LYS A 17 -14.39 -15.83 -1.87
CA LYS A 17 -14.18 -17.29 -1.99
C LYS A 17 -13.38 -17.73 -3.23
N ASN A 18 -13.33 -16.92 -4.29
CA ASN A 18 -12.67 -17.24 -5.56
C ASN A 18 -11.47 -16.33 -5.90
N PHE A 19 -11.10 -15.40 -5.03
CA PHE A 19 -9.97 -14.50 -5.23
C PHE A 19 -8.98 -14.69 -4.08
N GLY A 20 -8.10 -15.69 -4.25
CA GLY A 20 -6.99 -15.92 -3.33
C GLY A 20 -5.89 -14.88 -3.56
N PRO A 21 -5.24 -14.36 -2.50
CA PRO A 21 -4.10 -13.48 -2.65
C PRO A 21 -2.96 -14.23 -3.34
N HIS A 22 -2.26 -13.55 -4.25
CA HIS A 22 -0.99 -14.06 -4.76
C HIS A 22 0.12 -13.73 -3.76
N ILE A 23 0.74 -14.76 -3.18
CA ILE A 23 1.76 -14.57 -2.15
C ILE A 23 3.13 -14.43 -2.82
N LEU A 24 3.65 -13.21 -2.83
CA LEU A 24 5.01 -12.93 -3.31
C LEU A 24 6.09 -13.34 -2.28
N LYS A 25 5.76 -13.23 -1.00
CA LYS A 25 6.64 -13.60 0.11
C LYS A 25 5.79 -13.99 1.33
N GLU A 26 6.01 -15.19 1.83
CA GLU A 26 5.35 -15.69 3.03
C GLU A 26 5.80 -14.92 4.29
N GLY A 27 4.88 -14.74 5.24
CA GLY A 27 5.18 -14.10 6.51
C GLY A 27 3.94 -13.68 7.29
N THR A 28 4.16 -13.25 8.53
CA THR A 28 3.11 -12.73 9.42
C THR A 28 3.59 -11.45 10.07
N ALA A 29 2.77 -10.40 10.07
CA ALA A 29 3.06 -9.14 10.72
C ALA A 29 1.77 -8.49 11.25
N LYS A 30 1.91 -7.48 12.12
CA LYS A 30 0.80 -6.65 12.62
C LYS A 30 1.26 -5.21 12.73
N GLY A 31 0.42 -4.27 12.31
CA GLY A 31 0.76 -2.85 12.28
C GLY A 31 -0.34 -2.03 11.63
N PRO A 32 -0.25 -0.69 11.70
CA PRO A 32 -1.18 0.19 11.01
C PRO A 32 -1.04 0.05 9.49
N LEU A 33 -2.15 0.24 8.76
CA LEU A 33 -2.19 0.26 7.31
C LEU A 33 -1.94 1.69 6.80
N TRP A 34 -1.06 1.83 5.81
CA TRP A 34 -0.74 3.10 5.18
C TRP A 34 -0.63 2.94 3.65
N GLY A 35 -0.95 3.99 2.90
CA GLY A 35 -0.82 4.04 1.44
C GLY A 35 -2.16 4.32 0.73
N GLY A 36 -2.49 3.55 -0.30
CA GLY A 36 -3.66 3.75 -1.18
C GLY A 36 -3.25 3.97 -2.63
N ASN A 37 -3.78 5.01 -3.27
CA ASN A 37 -3.41 5.32 -4.66
C ASN A 37 -1.90 5.66 -4.77
N LEU A 38 -1.17 4.90 -5.59
CA LEU A 38 0.28 5.00 -5.70
C LEU A 38 0.73 6.39 -6.18
N SER A 39 0.02 6.99 -7.13
CA SER A 39 0.33 8.33 -7.65
C SER A 39 0.17 9.42 -6.57
N LEU A 40 -0.84 9.32 -5.71
CA LEU A 40 -0.97 10.23 -4.55
C LEU A 40 0.13 10.01 -3.51
N VAL A 41 0.58 8.77 -3.32
CA VAL A 41 1.75 8.49 -2.47
C VAL A 41 2.98 9.17 -3.04
N MET A 42 3.22 9.08 -4.36
CA MET A 42 4.35 9.75 -5.01
C MET A 42 4.33 11.26 -4.81
N ASN A 43 3.18 11.90 -5.02
CA ASN A 43 3.03 13.35 -4.87
C ASN A 43 3.32 13.86 -3.44
N ARG A 44 3.24 12.99 -2.44
CA ARG A 44 3.51 13.34 -1.04
C ARG A 44 4.93 13.01 -0.59
N LEU A 45 5.68 12.20 -1.34
CA LEU A 45 7.07 11.89 -1.02
C LEU A 45 7.89 13.19 -1.00
N GLY A 46 8.71 13.36 0.04
CA GLY A 46 9.54 14.55 0.20
C GLY A 46 8.87 15.76 0.85
N THR A 47 7.58 15.69 1.19
CA THR A 47 6.91 16.75 1.98
C THR A 47 7.04 16.48 3.48
N ASP A 48 7.03 17.55 4.31
CA ASP A 48 7.14 17.46 5.78
C ASP A 48 5.92 16.84 6.51
N GLY A 49 5.11 16.06 5.79
CA GLY A 49 4.00 15.31 6.36
C GLY A 49 4.48 14.25 7.36
N LYS A 50 3.81 14.17 8.52
CA LYS A 50 4.08 13.28 9.66
C LYS A 50 4.18 11.77 9.38
N ASN A 51 3.99 11.28 8.15
CA ASN A 51 3.66 9.88 7.91
C ASN A 51 4.83 8.98 7.45
N LEU A 52 5.98 9.54 7.04
CA LEU A 52 7.14 8.75 6.55
C LEU A 52 8.32 8.67 7.55
N LYS A 53 8.23 9.38 8.68
CA LYS A 53 9.32 9.47 9.67
C LYS A 53 9.25 8.37 10.75
N GLN A 54 8.12 7.69 10.90
CA GLN A 54 7.93 6.53 11.78
C GLN A 54 7.25 5.46 10.95
N MET A 55 7.91 4.35 10.61
CA MET A 55 7.19 3.26 9.97
C MET A 55 7.59 1.90 10.53
N ASP A 56 6.56 1.30 11.13
CA ASP A 56 6.33 -0.11 11.45
C ASP A 56 4.96 -0.47 10.81
N VAL A 57 4.74 -0.03 9.57
CA VAL A 57 3.43 0.00 8.90
C VAL A 57 3.33 -1.04 7.79
N PHE A 58 2.11 -1.47 7.48
CA PHE A 58 1.81 -2.14 6.22
C PHE A 58 1.64 -1.12 5.13
N PHE A 59 2.42 -1.22 4.07
CA PHE A 59 2.24 -0.39 2.89
C PHE A 59 1.30 -1.08 1.90
N PHE A 60 0.11 -0.52 1.74
CA PHE A 60 -0.83 -0.91 0.70
C PHE A 60 -0.78 0.09 -0.43
N TRP A 61 -0.74 -0.39 -1.68
CA TRP A 61 -0.92 0.50 -2.81
C TRP A 61 -1.70 -0.14 -3.95
N GLU A 62 -2.38 0.71 -4.71
CA GLU A 62 -3.14 0.37 -5.92
C GLU A 62 -2.97 1.46 -6.97
N ASN A 63 -3.19 1.10 -8.23
CA ASN A 63 -3.32 2.06 -9.32
C ASN A 63 -4.12 1.42 -10.47
N LEU A 64 -4.80 2.26 -11.26
CA LEU A 64 -5.61 1.85 -12.41
C LEU A 64 -5.06 2.51 -13.67
N ASP A 65 -4.98 1.75 -14.78
CA ASP A 65 -4.67 2.27 -16.12
C ASP A 65 -3.38 3.11 -16.15
N GLU A 66 -2.33 2.59 -15.51
CA GLU A 66 -1.01 3.24 -15.46
C GLU A 66 -0.05 2.50 -16.39
N TYR A 67 0.67 3.26 -17.22
CA TYR A 67 1.66 2.68 -18.10
C TYR A 67 2.76 1.94 -17.30
N LEU A 68 3.15 0.77 -17.78
CA LEU A 68 4.19 -0.06 -17.14
C LEU A 68 5.47 0.73 -16.84
N TYR A 69 5.90 1.60 -17.76
CA TYR A 69 7.10 2.41 -17.60
C TYR A 69 6.96 3.46 -16.47
N SER A 70 5.75 3.99 -16.24
CA SER A 70 5.49 4.88 -15.12
C SER A 70 5.54 4.13 -13.81
N PHE A 71 4.96 2.92 -13.79
CA PHE A 71 4.98 2.05 -12.64
C PHE A 71 6.40 1.66 -12.20
N GLU A 72 7.26 1.27 -13.14
CA GLU A 72 8.67 0.99 -12.87
C GLU A 72 9.40 2.18 -12.24
N ARG A 73 9.22 3.38 -12.80
CA ARG A 73 9.82 4.60 -12.24
C ARG A 73 9.33 4.89 -10.83
N MET A 74 8.04 4.67 -10.56
CA MET A 74 7.47 4.83 -9.21
C MET A 74 8.09 3.86 -8.21
N LEU A 75 8.27 2.59 -8.58
CA LEU A 75 8.92 1.60 -7.71
C LEU A 75 10.38 1.95 -7.42
N VAL A 76 11.14 2.36 -8.45
CA VAL A 76 12.53 2.82 -8.27
C VAL A 76 12.56 4.04 -7.35
N HIS A 77 11.63 4.99 -7.53
CA HIS A 77 11.57 6.17 -6.68
C HIS A 77 11.31 5.81 -5.20
N LEU A 78 10.36 4.93 -4.92
CA LEU A 78 10.11 4.42 -3.55
C LEU A 78 11.33 3.72 -2.93
N GLN A 79 12.04 2.93 -3.73
CA GLN A 79 13.25 2.25 -3.30
C GLN A 79 14.35 3.25 -2.93
N THR A 80 14.59 4.24 -3.78
CA THR A 80 15.60 5.29 -3.53
C THR A 80 15.24 6.20 -2.36
N ALA A 81 13.95 6.46 -2.14
CA ALA A 81 13.45 7.16 -0.96
C ALA A 81 13.51 6.33 0.33
N GLY A 82 13.90 5.04 0.24
CA GLY A 82 14.04 4.14 1.38
C GLY A 82 12.72 3.72 2.01
N VAL A 83 11.59 3.81 1.28
CA VAL A 83 10.26 3.48 1.80
C VAL A 83 10.18 2.02 2.20
N PHE A 84 10.67 1.11 1.34
CA PHE A 84 10.63 -0.33 1.60
C PHE A 84 11.48 -0.78 2.81
N ASN A 85 12.45 0.04 3.24
CA ASN A 85 13.27 -0.26 4.42
C ASN A 85 12.52 -0.02 5.74
N LYS A 86 11.33 0.58 5.69
CA LYS A 86 10.58 1.00 6.86
C LYS A 86 9.19 0.34 6.95
N ILE A 87 8.89 -0.65 6.11
CA ILE A 87 7.57 -1.30 6.12
C ILE A 87 7.66 -2.69 6.78
N ASN A 88 6.61 -3.07 7.49
CA ASN A 88 6.47 -4.40 8.10
C ASN A 88 5.75 -5.40 7.18
N GLY A 89 5.15 -4.90 6.10
CA GLY A 89 4.52 -5.73 5.08
C GLY A 89 4.10 -4.90 3.88
N LEU A 90 3.92 -5.59 2.75
CA LEU A 90 3.50 -5.00 1.48
C LEU A 90 2.22 -5.68 1.01
N ILE A 91 1.23 -4.87 0.63
CA ILE A 91 -0.02 -5.33 0.03
C ILE A 91 -0.17 -4.60 -1.29
N ILE A 92 -0.42 -5.36 -2.36
CA ILE A 92 -0.55 -4.84 -3.72
C ILE A 92 -1.99 -5.06 -4.15
N GLY A 93 -2.70 -3.98 -4.47
CA GLY A 93 -4.00 -4.05 -5.12
C GLY A 93 -3.88 -4.66 -6.52
N GLU A 94 -5.00 -5.16 -7.05
CA GLU A 94 -5.00 -5.71 -8.41
C GLU A 94 -4.55 -4.65 -9.42
N LEU A 95 -3.48 -4.98 -10.15
CA LEU A 95 -2.95 -4.11 -11.19
C LEU A 95 -3.75 -4.36 -12.47
N MET A 96 -4.68 -3.46 -12.77
CA MET A 96 -5.31 -3.38 -14.09
C MET A 96 -4.47 -2.44 -14.95
N ILE A 97 -3.63 -3.05 -15.79
CA ILE A 97 -2.71 -2.40 -16.74
C ILE A 97 -3.32 -2.47 -18.14
#